data_AF-A0AA37GBY6-F1
#
_entry.id   AF-A0AA37GBY6-F1
#
_cell.length_a   1.000
_cell.length_b   1.000
_cell.length_c   1.000
_cell.angle_alpha   90.00
_cell.angle_beta   90.00
_cell.angle_gamma   90.00
#
_symmetry.space_group_name_H-M   'P 1'
#
loop_
_entity.id
_entity.type
_entity.pdbx_description
1 polymer ?
#
loop_
_entity_poly.entity_id
_entity_poly.type
_entity_poly.pdbx_seq_one_letter_code
_entity_poly.pdbx_strand_id
1 'polypeptide(L)'
;MAKPSQERAEWIFWVDRDTIILDQCRPVSSFLPGQTVTAGEEGERNAPADEVQLLATKDWNGLNNGVFLLRVGQWAIELFSAILAFRYYRPDVNLPFTEQSAMEFLIKEPKFTKGVRFVPQPWFNAYPGGNASTFLERGDEEGLADYQARRGDFLIHFAGVGDKGKEMGDWLDMLRENGSSLVAETERTQRNATPGIEGFWGQLAA
;
A
#
# COMPACT_ATOMS: atom_id res chain seq x y z
N MET A 1 6.98 -13.72 18.89
CA MET A 1 7.60 -12.61 19.65
C MET A 1 8.96 -12.99 20.27
N ALA A 2 9.80 -13.74 19.55
CA ALA A 2 11.04 -14.30 20.12
C ALA A 2 12.23 -13.30 20.16
N LYS A 3 12.19 -12.22 19.37
CA LYS A 3 13.23 -11.18 19.37
C LYS A 3 13.05 -10.19 20.54
N PRO A 4 14.11 -9.55 21.06
CA PRO A 4 14.00 -8.39 21.95
C PRO A 4 13.16 -7.27 21.33
N SER A 5 12.46 -6.46 22.15
CA SER A 5 11.54 -5.42 21.66
C SER A 5 12.19 -4.45 20.69
N GLN A 6 13.43 -4.04 20.98
CA GLN A 6 14.23 -3.10 20.17
C GLN A 6 14.69 -3.68 18.82
N GLU A 7 14.60 -5.00 18.63
CA GLU A 7 15.04 -5.69 17.40
C GLU A 7 13.86 -6.25 16.58
N ARG A 8 12.62 -6.03 17.04
CA ARG A 8 11.43 -6.46 16.31
C ARG A 8 11.19 -5.50 15.15
N ALA A 9 10.89 -6.06 13.98
CA ALA A 9 10.28 -5.29 12.92
C ALA A 9 8.98 -4.67 13.48
N GLU A 10 8.80 -3.37 13.30
CA GLU A 10 7.62 -2.66 13.78
C GLU A 10 6.45 -2.78 12.79
N TRP A 11 6.75 -2.88 11.50
CA TRP A 11 5.79 -2.96 10.42
C TRP A 11 6.17 -4.04 9.41
N ILE A 12 5.17 -4.73 8.90
CA ILE A 12 5.25 -5.59 7.73
C ILE A 12 4.67 -4.82 6.55
N PHE A 13 5.42 -4.71 5.47
CA PHE A 13 4.88 -4.31 4.17
C PHE A 13 4.64 -5.58 3.36
N TRP A 14 3.37 -5.93 3.18
CA TRP A 14 2.96 -7.07 2.36
C TRP A 14 2.74 -6.60 0.92
N VAL A 15 3.29 -7.32 -0.04
CA VAL A 15 3.08 -7.12 -1.48
C VAL A 15 2.88 -8.48 -2.15
N ASP A 16 1.89 -8.56 -3.03
CA ASP A 16 1.68 -9.73 -3.87
C ASP A 16 2.80 -9.86 -4.90
N ARG A 17 2.99 -11.09 -5.39
CA ARG A 17 4.06 -11.43 -6.33
C ARG A 17 3.90 -10.69 -7.68
N ASP A 18 2.68 -10.34 -8.05
CA ASP A 18 2.35 -9.64 -9.29
C ASP A 18 2.43 -8.11 -9.14
N THR A 19 3.50 -7.64 -8.49
CA THR A 19 3.80 -6.22 -8.30
C THR A 19 5.20 -5.88 -8.81
N ILE A 20 5.40 -4.61 -9.20
CA ILE A 20 6.72 -4.06 -9.55
C ILE A 20 6.89 -2.73 -8.79
N ILE A 21 8.00 -2.59 -8.08
CA ILE A 21 8.40 -1.33 -7.44
C ILE A 21 8.97 -0.40 -8.52
N LEU A 22 8.35 0.76 -8.69
CA LEU A 22 8.72 1.77 -9.68
C LEU A 22 9.68 2.82 -9.10
N ASP A 23 9.38 3.32 -7.90
CA ASP A 23 10.24 4.26 -7.17
C ASP A 23 11.05 3.51 -6.11
N GLN A 24 12.30 3.20 -6.45
CA GLN A 24 13.24 2.52 -5.55
C GLN A 24 13.95 3.48 -4.58
N CYS A 25 13.75 4.80 -4.74
CA CYS A 25 14.37 5.82 -3.90
C CYS A 25 13.47 6.23 -2.73
N ARG A 26 12.16 6.03 -2.84
CA ARG A 26 11.22 6.27 -1.75
C ARG A 26 11.30 5.19 -0.67
N PRO A 27 11.57 5.56 0.60
CA PRO A 27 11.50 4.61 1.69
C PRO A 27 10.04 4.23 1.96
N VAL A 28 9.77 2.93 2.14
CA VAL A 28 8.42 2.43 2.52
C VAL A 28 7.90 3.10 3.80
N SER A 29 8.79 3.47 4.70
CA SER A 29 8.43 4.17 5.93
C SER A 29 7.78 5.53 5.70
N SER A 30 7.96 6.15 4.53
CA SER A 30 7.32 7.42 4.18
C SER A 30 5.80 7.36 4.22
N PHE A 31 5.19 6.18 4.07
CA PHE A 31 3.74 5.98 4.16
C PHE A 31 3.22 5.87 5.60
N LEU A 32 4.10 5.66 6.58
CA LEU A 32 3.73 5.40 7.97
C LEU A 32 3.48 6.70 8.75
N PRO A 33 2.62 6.66 9.79
CA PRO A 33 2.44 7.81 10.68
C PRO A 33 3.74 8.11 11.44
N GLY A 34 4.01 9.40 11.68
CA GLY A 34 5.06 9.85 12.61
C GLY A 34 6.45 10.10 12.02
N GLN A 35 6.67 9.96 10.70
CA GLN A 35 7.93 10.40 10.07
C GLN A 35 8.02 11.92 9.85
N THR A 36 6.91 12.64 10.05
CA THR A 36 6.81 14.11 9.91
C THR A 36 7.09 14.88 11.20
N VAL A 37 7.37 14.19 12.32
CA VAL A 37 7.80 14.85 13.55
C VAL A 37 9.32 14.90 13.52
N THR A 38 9.84 16.09 13.24
CA THR A 38 11.25 16.44 13.28
C THR A 38 11.93 15.86 14.52
N ALA A 39 13.12 15.30 14.30
CA ALA A 39 14.07 14.95 15.36
C ALA A 39 14.31 16.17 16.26
N GLY A 40 13.61 16.22 17.39
CA GLY A 40 13.64 17.35 18.31
C GLY A 40 12.36 17.38 19.12
N GLU A 41 12.25 16.49 20.09
CA GLU A 41 11.51 16.60 21.36
C GLU A 41 11.19 15.18 21.85
N GLU A 42 12.15 14.64 22.61
CA GLU A 42 11.91 13.47 23.45
C GLU A 42 10.85 13.82 24.48
N GLY A 43 9.60 13.50 24.17
CA GLY A 43 8.55 13.46 25.18
C GLY A 43 7.33 14.27 24.85
N GLU A 44 6.55 13.82 23.86
CA GLU A 44 5.10 13.92 23.93
C GLU A 44 4.51 12.81 23.05
N ARG A 45 3.65 11.98 23.66
CA ARG A 45 2.99 10.86 22.97
C ARG A 45 2.05 11.44 21.92
N ASN A 46 2.46 11.44 20.66
CA ASN A 46 1.57 11.68 19.54
C ASN A 46 0.61 10.48 19.40
N ALA A 47 -0.53 10.60 20.08
CA ALA A 47 -1.58 9.60 20.18
C ALA A 47 -2.22 9.07 18.85
N PRO A 48 -2.02 9.63 17.63
CA PRO A 48 -2.54 8.99 16.42
C PRO A 48 -1.72 7.77 15.95
N ALA A 49 -0.39 7.77 16.16
CA ALA A 49 0.50 6.76 15.58
C ALA A 49 0.40 5.38 16.27
N ASP A 50 0.05 5.36 17.56
CA ASP A 50 -0.09 4.13 18.32
C ASP A 50 -1.40 3.37 18.04
N GLU A 51 -2.41 4.07 17.51
CA GLU A 51 -3.70 3.47 17.18
C GLU A 51 -3.70 2.80 15.80
N VAL A 52 -2.88 3.24 14.85
CA VAL A 52 -2.84 2.67 13.51
C VAL A 52 -2.15 1.30 13.55
N GLN A 53 -2.88 0.28 13.11
CA GLN A 53 -2.40 -1.10 13.05
C GLN A 53 -2.36 -1.62 11.61
N LEU A 54 -3.26 -1.18 10.74
CA LEU A 54 -3.35 -1.58 9.33
C LEU A 54 -3.52 -0.35 8.43
N LEU A 55 -2.60 -0.17 7.49
CA LEU A 55 -2.77 0.69 6.33
C LEU A 55 -3.18 -0.16 5.13
N ALA A 56 -4.36 0.11 4.58
CA ALA A 56 -4.86 -0.60 3.42
C ALA A 56 -5.37 0.40 2.38
N THR A 57 -5.59 -0.10 1.17
CA THR A 57 -6.20 0.67 0.08
C THR A 57 -7.54 0.05 -0.28
N LYS A 58 -8.35 0.82 -1.01
CA LYS A 58 -9.58 0.34 -1.62
C LYS A 58 -9.49 0.43 -3.13
N ASP A 59 -10.07 -0.55 -3.80
CA ASP A 59 -10.35 -0.51 -5.23
C ASP A 59 -11.87 -0.64 -5.47
N TRP A 60 -12.27 -0.87 -6.72
CA TRP A 60 -13.68 -1.04 -7.08
C TRP A 60 -14.36 -2.27 -6.44
N ASN A 61 -13.59 -3.22 -5.89
CA ASN A 61 -14.08 -4.39 -5.17
C ASN A 61 -14.09 -4.20 -3.64
N GLY A 62 -13.75 -3.02 -3.13
CA GLY A 62 -13.65 -2.76 -1.69
C GLY A 62 -12.22 -2.86 -1.21
N LEU A 63 -11.95 -3.67 -0.17
CA LEU A 63 -10.58 -3.87 0.32
C LEU A 63 -9.75 -4.58 -0.75
N ASN A 64 -8.53 -4.09 -1.02
CA ASN A 64 -7.49 -4.87 -1.68
C ASN A 64 -6.45 -5.29 -0.64
N ASN A 65 -6.24 -6.60 -0.45
CA ASN A 65 -5.24 -7.11 0.50
C ASN A 65 -3.96 -7.60 -0.18
N GLY A 66 -3.77 -7.33 -1.48
CA GLY A 66 -2.54 -7.68 -2.17
C GLY A 66 -1.40 -6.71 -1.87
N VAL A 67 -1.70 -5.49 -1.41
CA VAL A 67 -0.69 -4.56 -0.87
C VAL A 67 -1.20 -3.84 0.37
N PHE A 68 -0.52 -4.01 1.50
CA PHE A 68 -0.86 -3.33 2.76
C PHE A 68 0.34 -3.22 3.72
N LEU A 69 0.25 -2.31 4.69
CA LEU A 69 1.20 -2.21 5.80
C LEU A 69 0.52 -2.60 7.10
N LEU A 70 1.14 -3.47 7.88
CA LEU A 70 0.59 -4.02 9.12
C LEU A 70 1.59 -3.89 10.27
N ARG A 71 1.18 -3.26 11.37
CA ARG A 71 2.00 -3.14 12.57
C ARG A 71 2.15 -4.52 13.22
N VAL A 72 3.39 -4.88 13.55
CA VAL A 72 3.69 -6.15 14.20
C VAL A 72 3.28 -6.07 15.66
N GLY A 73 2.29 -6.86 16.05
CA GLY A 73 1.82 -6.89 17.42
C GLY A 73 0.67 -7.85 17.66
N GLN A 74 0.12 -7.80 18.87
CA GLN A 74 -1.01 -8.64 19.28
C GLN A 74 -2.23 -8.43 18.38
N TRP A 75 -2.50 -7.18 17.98
CA TRP A 75 -3.62 -6.85 17.08
C TRP A 75 -3.52 -7.60 15.75
N ALA A 76 -2.34 -7.64 15.13
CA ALA A 76 -2.10 -8.35 13.88
C ALA A 76 -2.30 -9.87 14.02
N ILE A 77 -1.81 -10.46 15.12
CA ILE A 77 -1.99 -11.89 15.41
C ILE A 77 -3.48 -12.21 15.55
N GLU A 78 -4.23 -11.37 16.25
CA GLU A 78 -5.67 -11.55 16.44
C GLU A 78 -6.45 -11.42 15.14
N LEU A 79 -6.12 -10.43 14.30
CA LEU A 79 -6.75 -10.26 13.00
C LEU A 79 -6.49 -11.47 12.10
N PHE A 80 -5.24 -11.91 11.96
CA PHE A 80 -4.90 -13.06 11.13
C PHE A 80 -5.49 -14.36 11.65
N SER A 81 -5.51 -14.56 12.97
CA SER A 81 -6.19 -15.71 13.58
C SER A 81 -7.69 -15.71 13.29
N ALA A 82 -8.33 -14.54 13.36
CA ALA A 82 -9.75 -14.39 13.03
C ALA A 82 -10.01 -14.63 11.53
N ILE A 83 -9.15 -14.16 10.63
CA ILE A 83 -9.25 -14.40 9.18
C ILE A 83 -9.20 -15.92 8.89
N LEU A 84 -8.21 -16.62 9.44
CA LEU A 84 -8.04 -18.06 9.22
C LEU A 84 -9.22 -18.86 9.80
N ALA A 85 -9.76 -18.43 10.93
CA ALA A 85 -10.90 -19.07 11.57
C ALA A 85 -12.26 -18.68 10.96
N PHE A 86 -12.31 -17.66 10.10
CA PHE A 86 -13.57 -17.03 9.68
C PHE A 86 -14.55 -18.02 9.07
N ARG A 87 -14.10 -18.86 8.12
CA ARG A 87 -14.95 -19.86 7.44
C ARG A 87 -15.53 -20.89 8.38
N TYR A 88 -14.80 -21.24 9.45
CA TYR A 88 -15.27 -22.22 10.42
C TYR A 88 -16.40 -21.65 11.28
N TYR A 89 -16.27 -20.39 11.73
CA TYR A 89 -17.26 -19.76 12.61
C TYR A 89 -18.40 -19.06 11.87
N ARG A 90 -18.23 -18.75 10.58
CA ARG A 90 -19.21 -18.07 9.74
C ARG A 90 -19.34 -18.75 8.36
N PRO A 91 -19.78 -20.02 8.32
CA PRO A 91 -19.78 -20.82 7.09
C PRO A 91 -20.74 -20.28 6.02
N ASP A 92 -21.80 -19.57 6.42
CA ASP A 92 -22.84 -19.07 5.50
C ASP A 92 -22.47 -17.74 4.82
N VAL A 93 -21.34 -17.12 5.19
CA VAL A 93 -20.90 -15.86 4.61
C VAL A 93 -20.15 -16.13 3.31
N ASN A 94 -20.63 -15.54 2.21
CA ASN A 94 -19.95 -15.62 0.92
C ASN A 94 -18.62 -14.86 0.95
N LEU A 95 -17.54 -15.53 0.55
CA LEU A 95 -16.18 -14.98 0.48
C LEU A 95 -15.67 -15.03 -0.96
N PRO A 96 -16.11 -14.09 -1.84
CA PRO A 96 -15.71 -14.10 -3.25
C PRO A 96 -14.19 -14.02 -3.44
N PHE A 97 -13.48 -13.40 -2.51
CA PHE A 97 -12.03 -13.29 -2.45
C PHE A 97 -11.51 -13.85 -1.13
N THR A 98 -11.87 -15.08 -0.79
CA THR A 98 -11.27 -15.89 0.28
C THR A 98 -10.83 -15.09 1.53
N GLU A 99 -9.53 -14.93 1.78
CA GLU A 99 -8.96 -14.18 2.91
C GLU A 99 -9.13 -12.67 2.79
N GLN A 100 -9.15 -12.09 1.58
CA GLN A 100 -9.44 -10.66 1.37
C GLN A 100 -10.85 -10.33 1.83
N SER A 101 -11.85 -11.12 1.42
CA SER A 101 -13.23 -10.95 1.85
C SER A 101 -13.37 -11.11 3.37
N ALA A 102 -12.71 -12.11 3.95
CA ALA A 102 -12.74 -12.33 5.40
C ALA A 102 -12.11 -11.14 6.15
N MET A 103 -10.96 -10.65 5.69
CA MET A 103 -10.32 -9.45 6.23
C MET A 103 -11.24 -8.25 6.14
N GLU A 104 -11.89 -8.03 4.99
CA GLU A 104 -12.81 -6.92 4.77
C GLU A 104 -14.00 -6.93 5.75
N PHE A 105 -14.55 -8.10 6.04
CA PHE A 105 -15.60 -8.22 7.07
C PHE A 105 -15.06 -7.90 8.46
N LEU A 106 -13.93 -8.49 8.84
CA LEU A 106 -13.37 -8.38 10.19
C LEU A 106 -12.92 -6.96 10.52
N ILE A 107 -12.27 -6.26 9.58
CA ILE A 107 -11.78 -4.89 9.82
C ILE A 107 -12.91 -3.87 10.03
N LYS A 108 -14.16 -4.23 9.71
CA LYS A 108 -15.36 -3.41 9.98
C LYS A 108 -15.93 -3.66 11.38
N GLU A 109 -15.47 -4.68 12.09
CA GLU A 109 -15.96 -5.00 13.43
C GLU A 109 -15.40 -4.04 14.49
N PRO A 110 -16.14 -3.76 15.58
CA PRO A 110 -15.70 -2.85 16.64
C PRO A 110 -14.32 -3.16 17.21
N LYS A 111 -13.94 -4.44 17.22
CA LYS A 111 -12.63 -4.91 17.69
C LYS A 111 -11.46 -4.39 16.84
N PHE A 112 -11.65 -4.31 15.52
CA PHE A 112 -10.56 -4.02 14.58
C PHE A 112 -10.66 -2.63 13.96
N THR A 113 -11.87 -2.09 13.79
CA THR A 113 -12.12 -0.87 13.01
C THR A 113 -11.25 0.34 13.40
N LYS A 114 -11.01 0.53 14.71
CA LYS A 114 -10.19 1.65 15.20
C LYS A 114 -8.74 1.57 14.75
N GLY A 115 -8.23 0.37 14.49
CA GLY A 115 -6.84 0.14 14.07
C GLY A 115 -6.60 0.31 12.57
N VAL A 116 -7.65 0.54 11.77
CA VAL A 116 -7.55 0.49 10.31
C VAL A 116 -7.54 1.91 9.77
N ARG A 117 -6.66 2.20 8.82
CA ARG A 117 -6.69 3.43 8.02
C ARG A 117 -6.66 3.06 6.55
N PHE A 118 -7.62 3.59 5.81
CA PHE A 118 -7.61 3.53 4.36
C PHE A 118 -6.92 4.77 3.82
N VAL A 119 -5.95 4.55 2.95
CA VAL A 119 -5.20 5.62 2.28
C VAL A 119 -5.50 5.60 0.78
N PRO A 120 -5.20 6.68 0.04
CA PRO A 120 -5.36 6.70 -1.40
C PRO A 120 -4.64 5.52 -2.06
N GLN A 121 -5.35 4.79 -2.92
CA GLN A 121 -4.82 3.65 -3.67
C GLN A 121 -3.46 3.93 -4.36
N PRO A 122 -3.27 5.05 -5.07
CA PRO A 122 -2.03 5.28 -5.81
C PRO A 122 -0.77 5.45 -4.94
N TRP A 123 -0.90 5.57 -3.61
CA TRP A 123 0.28 5.66 -2.75
C TRP A 123 1.17 4.43 -2.85
N PHE A 124 0.58 3.24 -2.87
CA PHE A 124 1.33 1.98 -2.92
C PHE A 124 0.58 0.82 -3.58
N ASN A 125 -0.55 1.07 -4.24
CA ASN A 125 -1.35 0.02 -4.87
C ASN A 125 -1.96 0.46 -6.21
N ALA A 126 -1.20 1.22 -7.01
CA ALA A 126 -1.64 1.68 -8.32
C ALA A 126 -1.74 0.52 -9.31
N TYR A 127 -2.66 0.61 -10.27
CA TYR A 127 -2.87 -0.39 -11.31
C TYR A 127 -2.37 0.08 -12.68
N PRO A 128 -2.17 -0.81 -13.66
CA PRO A 128 -1.76 -0.40 -15.00
C PRO A 128 -2.76 0.56 -15.66
N GLY A 129 -2.23 1.66 -16.19
CA GLY A 129 -2.96 2.60 -17.07
C GLY A 129 -2.87 2.28 -18.57
N GLY A 130 -2.34 1.10 -18.90
CA GLY A 130 -1.95 0.68 -20.24
C GLY A 130 -0.77 -0.30 -20.18
N ASN A 131 -0.17 -0.57 -21.33
CA ASN A 131 1.04 -1.40 -21.42
C ASN A 131 2.31 -0.60 -21.08
N ALA A 132 3.46 -1.28 -21.06
CA ALA A 132 4.75 -0.67 -20.72
C ALA A 132 5.12 0.51 -21.64
N SER A 133 4.90 0.40 -22.95
CA SER A 133 5.15 1.48 -23.93
C SER A 133 4.27 2.70 -23.65
N THR A 134 2.99 2.48 -23.33
CA THR A 134 2.06 3.56 -22.98
C THR A 134 2.54 4.32 -21.75
N PHE A 135 3.06 3.61 -20.73
CA PHE A 135 3.65 4.26 -19.56
C PHE A 135 4.90 5.07 -19.91
N LEU A 136 5.79 4.50 -20.74
CA LEU A 136 7.05 5.12 -21.14
C LEU A 136 6.86 6.37 -22.02
N GLU A 137 5.92 6.35 -22.96
CA GLU A 137 5.74 7.41 -23.95
C GLU A 137 4.89 8.57 -23.41
N ARG A 138 4.01 8.30 -22.45
CA ARG A 138 3.05 9.27 -21.95
C ARG A 138 3.74 10.53 -21.40
N GLY A 139 3.29 11.69 -21.88
CA GLY A 139 3.81 13.00 -21.50
C GLY A 139 2.99 13.71 -20.42
N ASP A 140 1.69 13.42 -20.34
CA ASP A 140 0.73 14.08 -19.45
C ASP A 140 -0.19 13.06 -18.76
N GLU A 141 -1.09 13.57 -17.91
CA GLU A 141 -2.04 12.75 -17.15
C GLU A 141 -3.42 12.65 -17.83
N GLU A 142 -3.56 13.10 -19.08
CA GLU A 142 -4.85 13.14 -19.77
C GLU A 142 -5.40 11.72 -19.97
N GLY A 143 -6.65 11.53 -19.53
CA GLY A 143 -7.34 10.24 -19.59
C GLY A 143 -6.86 9.18 -18.59
N LEU A 144 -5.93 9.49 -17.67
CA LEU A 144 -5.56 8.58 -16.57
C LEU A 144 -6.51 8.73 -15.39
N ALA A 145 -7.17 7.63 -15.01
CA ALA A 145 -7.87 7.54 -13.74
C ALA A 145 -6.88 7.59 -12.57
N ASP A 146 -7.28 8.12 -11.42
CA ASP A 146 -6.36 8.34 -10.28
C ASP A 146 -5.66 7.05 -9.81
N TYR A 147 -6.33 5.90 -9.83
CA TYR A 147 -5.72 4.62 -9.45
C TYR A 147 -4.67 4.11 -10.45
N GLN A 148 -4.55 4.70 -11.64
CA GLN A 148 -3.64 4.25 -12.68
C GLN A 148 -2.22 4.80 -12.47
N ALA A 149 -1.27 3.88 -12.60
CA ALA A 149 0.16 4.10 -12.43
C ALA A 149 0.69 5.14 -13.41
N ARG A 150 1.50 6.07 -12.89
CA ARG A 150 2.17 7.14 -13.65
C ARG A 150 3.55 7.43 -13.06
N ARG A 151 4.36 8.25 -13.74
CA ARG A 151 5.72 8.56 -13.24
C ARG A 151 5.66 9.22 -11.86
N GLY A 152 6.43 8.70 -10.91
CA GLY A 152 6.44 9.13 -9.52
C GLY A 152 5.58 8.28 -8.57
N ASP A 153 4.82 7.32 -9.10
CA ASP A 153 4.16 6.31 -8.26
C ASP A 153 5.16 5.30 -7.72
N PHE A 154 4.88 4.79 -6.52
CA PHE A 154 5.80 3.89 -5.82
C PHE A 154 5.82 2.48 -6.39
N LEU A 155 4.65 1.92 -6.68
CA LEU A 155 4.47 0.52 -7.04
C LEU A 155 3.29 0.40 -8.01
N ILE A 156 3.42 -0.53 -8.95
CA ILE A 156 2.33 -1.00 -9.80
C ILE A 156 1.95 -2.44 -9.44
N HIS A 157 0.66 -2.70 -9.33
CA HIS A 157 0.07 -3.99 -9.00
C HIS A 157 -0.78 -4.50 -10.16
N PHE A 158 -0.44 -5.68 -10.68
CA PHE A 158 -1.08 -6.31 -11.84
C PHE A 158 -2.30 -7.17 -11.45
N ALA A 159 -3.02 -6.77 -10.39
CA ALA A 159 -4.25 -7.42 -9.96
C ALA A 159 -5.27 -7.50 -11.10
N GLY A 160 -5.86 -8.68 -11.30
CA GLY A 160 -6.86 -8.90 -12.35
C GLY A 160 -6.35 -8.84 -13.80
N VAL A 161 -5.06 -8.60 -14.04
CA VAL A 161 -4.45 -8.69 -15.38
C VAL A 161 -4.44 -10.16 -15.82
N GLY A 162 -4.74 -10.41 -17.10
CA GLY A 162 -4.84 -11.76 -17.67
C GLY A 162 -3.49 -12.47 -17.72
N ASP A 163 -2.67 -12.18 -18.73
CA ASP A 163 -1.31 -12.71 -18.83
C ASP A 163 -0.32 -11.84 -18.04
N LYS A 164 -0.35 -12.00 -16.71
CA LYS A 164 0.52 -11.25 -15.79
C LYS A 164 2.00 -11.49 -16.08
N GLY A 165 2.37 -12.73 -16.44
CA GLY A 165 3.76 -13.09 -16.68
C GLY A 165 4.32 -12.32 -17.87
N LYS A 166 3.56 -12.26 -18.97
CA LYS A 166 3.93 -11.47 -20.14
C LYS A 166 3.96 -9.97 -19.82
N GLU A 167 2.89 -9.41 -19.24
CA GLU A 167 2.86 -7.95 -19.01
C GLU A 167 3.91 -7.50 -18.02
N MET A 168 4.14 -8.23 -16.94
CA MET A 168 5.24 -7.92 -16.02
C MET A 168 6.59 -8.04 -16.72
N GLY A 169 6.76 -9.01 -17.63
CA GLY A 169 7.97 -9.14 -18.46
C GLY A 169 8.22 -7.87 -19.28
N ASP A 170 7.23 -7.43 -20.04
CA ASP A 170 7.32 -6.23 -20.88
C ASP A 170 7.62 -4.97 -20.04
N TRP A 171 7.00 -4.84 -18.86
CA TRP A 171 7.27 -3.75 -17.93
C TRP A 171 8.70 -3.80 -17.36
N LEU A 172 9.17 -4.98 -16.96
CA LEU A 172 10.53 -5.15 -16.44
C LEU A 172 11.59 -4.86 -17.51
N ASP A 173 11.37 -5.28 -18.75
CA ASP A 173 12.28 -5.01 -19.85
C ASP A 173 12.32 -3.52 -20.18
N MET A 174 11.14 -2.86 -20.25
CA MET A 174 11.06 -1.40 -20.40
C MET A 174 11.82 -0.66 -19.28
N LEU A 175 11.64 -1.07 -18.02
CA LEU A 175 12.32 -0.46 -16.87
C LEU A 175 13.84 -0.73 -16.87
N ARG A 176 14.29 -1.89 -17.36
CA ARG A 176 15.73 -2.18 -17.49
C ARG A 176 16.39 -1.31 -18.55
N GLU A 177 15.71 -1.09 -19.67
CA GLU A 177 16.21 -0.29 -20.79
C GLU A 177 16.17 1.21 -20.50
N ASN A 178 15.17 1.67 -19.74
CA ASN A 178 14.87 3.10 -19.56
C ASN A 178 14.95 3.58 -18.10
N GLY A 179 15.30 2.71 -17.15
CA GLY A 179 15.22 3.03 -15.71
C GLY A 179 16.07 4.25 -15.32
N SER A 180 17.26 4.40 -15.90
CA SER A 180 18.13 5.56 -15.63
C SER A 180 17.55 6.88 -16.15
N SER A 181 16.87 6.88 -17.30
CA SER A 181 16.23 8.10 -17.82
C SER A 181 14.98 8.44 -17.02
N LEU A 182 14.17 7.45 -16.65
CA LEU A 182 13.00 7.65 -15.80
C LEU A 182 13.33 8.22 -14.41
N VAL A 183 14.49 7.86 -13.85
CA VAL A 183 14.97 8.39 -12.55
C VAL A 183 15.65 9.76 -12.70
N ALA A 184 16.39 10.00 -13.79
CA ALA A 184 17.08 11.27 -14.01
C ALA A 184 16.13 12.42 -14.39
N GLU A 185 14.99 12.11 -15.01
CA GLU A 185 14.00 13.08 -15.48
C GLU A 185 13.01 13.47 -14.37
N THR A 186 13.50 14.02 -13.24
CA THR A 186 12.63 14.54 -12.17
C THR A 186 11.59 15.55 -12.68
N GLU A 187 11.90 16.28 -13.77
CA GLU A 187 11.01 17.21 -14.47
C GLU A 187 9.80 16.54 -15.16
N ARG A 188 9.82 15.21 -15.35
CA ARG A 188 8.69 14.44 -15.92
C ARG A 188 7.89 13.66 -14.88
N THR A 189 8.15 13.92 -13.60
CA THR A 189 7.33 13.38 -12.51
C THR A 189 5.89 13.85 -12.69
N GLN A 190 4.94 12.91 -12.78
CA GLN A 190 3.53 13.21 -12.95
C GLN A 190 2.80 13.22 -11.60
N ARG A 191 3.20 12.36 -10.66
CA ARG A 191 2.66 12.36 -9.30
C ARG A 191 3.77 12.49 -8.26
N ASN A 192 3.59 13.40 -7.32
CA ASN A 192 4.32 13.41 -6.06
C ASN A 192 3.35 13.17 -4.90
N ALA A 193 3.38 11.97 -4.32
CA ALA A 193 2.50 11.60 -3.22
C ALA A 193 2.89 12.23 -1.87
N THR A 194 4.09 12.81 -1.73
CA THR A 194 4.61 13.31 -0.45
C THR A 194 3.71 14.35 0.21
N PRO A 195 3.30 15.45 -0.46
CA PRO A 195 2.44 16.44 0.19
C PRO A 195 1.08 15.87 0.62
N GLY A 196 0.54 14.91 -0.15
CA GLY A 196 -0.71 14.23 0.19
C GLY A 196 -0.57 13.35 1.43
N ILE A 197 0.57 12.68 1.59
CA ILE A 197 0.87 11.84 2.76
C ILE A 197 1.06 12.70 4.01
N GLU A 198 1.84 13.76 3.90
CA GLU A 198 2.08 14.70 5.00
C GLU A 198 0.77 15.35 5.45
N GLY A 199 -0.04 15.81 4.51
CA GLY A 199 -1.35 16.41 4.79
C GLY A 199 -2.32 15.43 5.44
N PHE A 200 -2.37 14.17 4.99
CA PHE A 200 -3.22 13.13 5.57
C PHE A 200 -2.87 12.87 7.03
N TRP A 201 -1.57 12.71 7.34
CA TRP A 201 -1.13 12.47 8.72
C TRP A 201 -1.25 13.72 9.60
N GLY A 202 -1.02 14.92 9.04
CA GLY A 202 -1.18 16.18 9.75
C GLY A 202 -2.62 16.43 10.22
N GLN A 203 -3.62 16.09 9.40
CA GLN A 203 -5.03 16.22 9.78
C GLN A 203 -5.48 15.25 10.88
N LEU A 204 -4.83 14.09 11.00
CA LEU A 204 -5.12 13.08 12.02
C LEU A 204 -4.48 13.40 13.38
N ALA A 205 -3.50 14.30 13.41
CA ALA A 205 -2.83 14.76 14.62
C ALA A 205 -3.44 16.03 15.25
N ALA A 206 -4.34 16.70 14.52
CA ALA A 206 -5.09 17.88 14.97
C ALA A 206 -6.41 17.49 15.65
#